data_AF-A0A7G5GMX5-F1
#
_entry.id   AF-A0A7G5GMX5-F1
#
_cell.length_a   1.000
_cell.length_b   1.000
_cell.length_c   1.000
_cell.angle_alpha   90.00
_cell.angle_beta   90.00
_cell.angle_gamma   90.00
#
_symmetry.space_group_name_H-M   'P 1'
#
loop_
_entity.id
_entity.type
_entity.pdbx_description
1 polymer ?
#
loop_
_entity_poly.entity_id
_entity_poly.type
_entity_poly.pdbx_seq_one_letter_code
_entity_poly.pdbx_strand_id
1 'polypeptide(L)'
;MNVFVSSLRRFFLLTSWLLLFIVVSCVDSVETTVNSSLNVIIVDGTITDLAEQQVIRLSRSQADRLTGRPGSVPVTKATVMVVVDSSTLISCHETEDGSYQLPSDFKGQVGHAYQLRFALSDDTKYESTTEVLQPVAPITQVRAQFNERSLSSTQRLNNVYTAAHDFYVDFTDPADQTNYYRWEWKDWEHQEWCRSCRDGRYQITNDQGKLIEDCVNEQFSYPNFDYNCRTQCWEIIYSNDLTVFDDRYTNGNAVKALRVAQVPLYSKEHCLVEIRQTSLTKQAYTYFNQLNEQTKNSGGVAGAQPALLIGNIYNVIKKNEPVVGYFSASSVSAVRHWLNRNDATGFTPGLFQALNGHDPVNEPSYYGRYRPPLAVCVSSETRTPVKPIGWQD
;
A
#
# COMPACT_ATOMS: atom_id res chain seq x y z
N MET A 1 -12.49 -19.04 76.95
CA MET A 1 -11.89 -18.15 75.94
C MET A 1 -11.28 -18.87 74.73
N ASN A 2 -10.73 -20.09 74.85
CA ASN A 2 -10.04 -20.76 73.71
C ASN A 2 -10.95 -21.39 72.64
N VAL A 3 -12.22 -21.66 72.92
CA VAL A 3 -13.14 -22.29 71.95
C VAL A 3 -13.72 -21.28 70.94
N PHE A 4 -13.93 -20.02 71.37
CA PHE A 4 -14.46 -18.96 70.50
C PHE A 4 -13.45 -18.46 69.46
N VAL A 5 -12.16 -18.42 69.81
CA VAL A 5 -11.10 -17.98 68.89
C VAL A 5 -10.86 -19.00 67.77
N SER A 6 -11.06 -20.30 68.04
CA SER A 6 -10.87 -21.35 67.03
C SER A 6 -12.02 -21.39 66.01
N SER A 7 -13.25 -21.09 66.41
CA SER A 7 -14.39 -21.01 65.48
C SER A 7 -14.31 -19.78 64.57
N LEU A 8 -13.88 -18.62 65.11
CA LEU A 8 -13.68 -17.41 64.33
C LEU A 8 -12.55 -17.58 63.28
N ARG A 9 -11.45 -18.25 63.67
CA ARG A 9 -10.33 -18.51 62.76
C ARG A 9 -10.70 -19.52 61.66
N ARG A 10 -11.54 -20.51 61.95
CA ARG A 10 -12.11 -21.41 60.94
C ARG A 10 -13.07 -20.69 60.00
N PHE A 11 -13.88 -19.75 60.51
CA PHE A 11 -14.78 -18.94 59.70
C PHE A 11 -14.03 -17.99 58.75
N PHE A 12 -12.95 -17.34 59.22
CA PHE A 12 -12.06 -16.53 58.37
C PHE A 12 -11.30 -17.36 57.32
N LEU A 13 -10.87 -18.58 57.67
CA LEU A 13 -10.23 -19.48 56.70
C LEU A 13 -11.22 -19.99 55.64
N LEU A 14 -12.45 -20.33 56.04
CA LEU A 14 -13.51 -20.76 55.11
C LEU A 14 -13.97 -19.63 54.18
N THR A 15 -14.11 -18.40 54.71
CA THR A 15 -14.46 -17.22 53.90
C THR A 15 -13.31 -16.80 52.98
N SER A 16 -12.05 -16.94 53.42
CA SER A 16 -10.87 -16.72 52.57
C SER A 16 -10.75 -17.76 51.45
N TRP A 17 -11.10 -19.03 51.71
CA TRP A 17 -11.16 -20.06 50.67
C TRP A 17 -12.31 -19.83 49.69
N LEU A 18 -13.48 -19.37 50.18
CA LEU A 18 -14.63 -19.05 49.34
C LEU A 18 -14.37 -17.82 48.45
N LEU A 19 -13.66 -16.80 48.96
CA LEU A 19 -13.23 -15.65 48.14
C LEU A 19 -12.18 -16.04 47.09
N LEU A 20 -11.32 -17.03 47.37
CA LEU A 20 -10.32 -17.51 46.41
C LEU A 20 -10.94 -18.24 45.21
N PHE A 21 -12.14 -18.80 45.37
CA PHE A 21 -12.86 -19.49 44.28
C PHE A 21 -13.62 -18.53 43.35
N ILE A 22 -13.93 -17.29 43.78
CA ILE A 22 -14.70 -16.33 42.98
C ILE A 22 -13.83 -15.66 41.88
N VAL A 23 -12.50 -15.69 42.02
CA VAL A 23 -11.57 -15.14 41.00
C VAL A 23 -11.21 -16.14 39.88
N VAL A 24 -11.77 -17.34 39.88
CA VAL A 24 -11.61 -18.30 38.76
C VAL A 24 -12.83 -18.21 37.83
N SER A 25 -13.07 -17.04 37.25
CA SER A 25 -13.93 -16.94 36.06
C SER A 25 -13.04 -17.10 34.83
N CYS A 26 -13.01 -18.30 34.25
CA CYS A 26 -12.57 -18.43 32.87
C CYS A 26 -13.55 -17.63 32.01
N VAL A 27 -13.06 -16.58 31.36
CA VAL A 27 -13.80 -15.95 30.27
C VAL A 27 -13.79 -16.98 29.13
N ASP A 28 -14.94 -17.59 28.85
CA ASP A 28 -15.09 -18.39 27.64
C ASP A 28 -14.87 -17.46 26.45
N SER A 29 -13.82 -17.72 25.68
CA SER A 29 -13.64 -17.06 24.40
C SER A 29 -14.79 -17.48 23.50
N VAL A 30 -15.65 -16.53 23.13
CA VAL A 30 -16.63 -16.74 22.07
C VAL A 30 -15.83 -17.00 20.79
N GLU A 31 -15.62 -18.27 20.46
CA GLU A 31 -15.20 -18.69 19.12
C GLU A 31 -16.37 -18.39 18.19
N THR A 32 -16.44 -17.14 17.75
CA THR A 32 -17.25 -16.79 16.59
C THR A 32 -16.61 -17.53 15.43
N THR A 33 -17.24 -18.60 14.99
CA THR A 33 -16.96 -19.19 13.69
C THR A 33 -17.32 -18.14 12.66
N VAL A 34 -16.32 -17.34 12.25
CA VAL A 34 -16.45 -16.33 11.21
C VAL A 34 -16.63 -17.07 9.88
N ASN A 35 -17.87 -17.47 9.60
CA ASN A 35 -18.31 -17.98 8.29
C ASN A 35 -18.46 -16.81 7.29
N SER A 36 -17.45 -15.95 7.20
CA SER A 36 -17.39 -14.88 6.20
C SER A 36 -16.36 -15.26 5.14
N SER A 37 -16.65 -16.28 4.34
CA SER A 37 -16.01 -16.44 3.05
C SER A 37 -16.63 -15.43 2.07
N LEU A 38 -16.41 -14.15 2.31
CA LEU A 38 -16.75 -13.11 1.34
C LEU A 38 -15.89 -13.37 0.11
N ASN A 39 -16.52 -13.83 -0.96
CA ASN A 39 -15.91 -14.07 -2.26
C ASN A 39 -16.36 -12.94 -3.19
N VAL A 40 -15.67 -11.82 -3.12
CA VAL A 40 -16.05 -10.55 -3.72
C VAL A 40 -14.96 -10.12 -4.69
N ILE A 41 -15.34 -9.63 -5.87
CA ILE A 41 -14.41 -9.02 -6.81
C ILE A 41 -13.94 -7.68 -6.25
N ILE A 42 -12.64 -7.44 -6.28
CA ILE A 42 -11.97 -6.20 -5.90
C ILE A 42 -11.38 -5.60 -7.18
N VAL A 43 -11.70 -4.33 -7.43
CA VAL A 43 -11.21 -3.58 -8.59
C VAL A 43 -10.51 -2.31 -8.13
N ASP A 44 -9.27 -2.12 -8.53
CA ASP A 44 -8.54 -0.86 -8.32
C ASP A 44 -8.01 -0.38 -9.66
N GLY A 45 -8.37 0.84 -10.05
CA GLY A 45 -7.92 1.42 -11.31
C GLY A 45 -8.24 2.90 -11.38
N THR A 46 -7.21 3.69 -11.72
CA THR A 46 -7.34 5.12 -11.94
C THR A 46 -6.75 5.48 -13.29
N ILE A 47 -7.54 6.13 -14.14
CA ILE A 47 -7.06 6.73 -15.39
C ILE A 47 -6.52 8.12 -15.10
N THR A 48 -5.32 8.42 -15.59
CA THR A 48 -4.66 9.72 -15.43
C THR A 48 -4.31 10.34 -16.77
N ASP A 49 -4.09 11.66 -16.77
CA ASP A 49 -3.62 12.43 -17.93
C ASP A 49 -2.08 12.48 -18.05
N LEU A 50 -1.37 11.76 -17.19
CA LEU A 50 0.08 11.60 -17.27
C LEU A 50 0.45 10.53 -18.30
N ALA A 51 1.55 10.78 -19.02
CA ALA A 51 2.16 9.82 -19.95
C ALA A 51 3.02 8.82 -19.17
N GLU A 52 2.36 7.90 -18.47
CA GLU A 52 2.99 6.86 -17.67
C GLU A 52 2.23 5.54 -17.78
N GLN A 53 2.83 4.48 -17.25
CA GLN A 53 2.20 3.17 -17.20
C GLN A 53 0.99 3.19 -16.27
N GLN A 54 -0.19 2.91 -16.82
CA GLN A 54 -1.46 2.86 -16.08
C GLN A 54 -1.95 1.41 -16.01
N VAL A 55 -2.25 0.95 -14.79
CA VAL A 55 -2.60 -0.44 -14.49
C VAL A 55 -3.94 -0.49 -13.77
N ILE A 56 -4.79 -1.43 -14.17
CA ILE A 56 -6.03 -1.81 -13.49
C ILE A 56 -5.79 -3.17 -12.83
N ARG A 57 -5.97 -3.24 -11.52
CA ARG A 57 -5.80 -4.46 -10.74
C ARG A 57 -7.15 -5.12 -10.47
N LEU A 58 -7.23 -6.40 -10.79
CA LEU A 58 -8.39 -7.24 -10.50
C LEU A 58 -7.98 -8.36 -9.55
N SER A 59 -8.68 -8.44 -8.42
CA SER A 59 -8.50 -9.54 -7.48
C SER A 59 -9.84 -9.99 -6.90
N ARG A 60 -9.80 -11.09 -6.16
CA ARG A 60 -10.98 -11.68 -5.52
C ARG A 60 -10.66 -11.95 -4.07
N SER A 61 -11.47 -11.44 -3.15
CA SER A 61 -11.30 -11.73 -1.74
C SER A 61 -11.47 -13.22 -1.50
N GLN A 62 -10.52 -13.81 -0.78
CA GLN A 62 -10.54 -15.21 -0.40
C GLN A 62 -9.96 -15.34 1.00
N ALA A 63 -10.75 -15.87 1.93
CA ALA A 63 -10.23 -16.26 3.23
C ALA A 63 -9.38 -17.54 3.09
N ASP A 64 -8.23 -17.56 3.74
CA ASP A 64 -7.40 -18.74 3.85
C ASP A 64 -8.20 -19.86 4.53
N ARG A 65 -8.29 -21.03 3.88
CA ARG A 65 -9.17 -22.13 4.31
C ARG A 65 -8.75 -22.77 5.64
N LEU A 66 -7.48 -22.65 6.03
CA LEU A 66 -6.92 -23.30 7.21
C LEU A 66 -6.85 -22.33 8.40
N THR A 67 -6.56 -21.06 8.15
CA THR A 67 -6.33 -20.03 9.16
C THR A 67 -7.48 -19.03 9.28
N GLY A 68 -8.41 -19.01 8.33
CA GLY A 68 -9.51 -18.04 8.26
C GLY A 68 -9.06 -16.60 7.99
N ARG A 69 -7.76 -16.38 7.72
CA ARG A 69 -7.20 -15.03 7.51
C ARG A 69 -7.72 -14.44 6.20
N PRO A 70 -8.09 -13.16 6.17
CA PRO A 70 -8.47 -12.50 4.92
C PRO A 70 -7.27 -12.47 3.97
N GLY A 71 -7.52 -12.80 2.71
CA GLY A 71 -6.57 -12.72 1.63
C GLY A 71 -7.26 -12.30 0.34
N SER A 72 -6.47 -12.14 -0.71
CA SER A 72 -6.96 -11.85 -2.06
C SER A 72 -6.19 -12.68 -3.07
N VAL A 73 -6.89 -13.22 -4.06
CA VAL A 73 -6.30 -13.97 -5.17
C VAL A 73 -6.44 -13.13 -6.44
N PRO A 74 -5.37 -12.96 -7.23
CA PRO A 74 -5.47 -12.26 -8.50
C PRO A 74 -6.47 -12.91 -9.45
N VAL A 75 -7.21 -12.08 -10.18
CA VAL A 75 -8.13 -12.54 -11.22
C VAL A 75 -7.41 -12.49 -12.54
N THR A 76 -7.03 -13.66 -13.07
CA THR A 76 -6.21 -13.77 -14.29
C THR A 76 -7.05 -14.08 -15.53
N LYS A 77 -6.47 -13.83 -16.70
CA LYS A 77 -7.08 -14.10 -18.03
C LYS A 77 -8.43 -13.43 -18.26
N ALA A 78 -8.71 -12.34 -17.56
CA ALA A 78 -9.86 -11.49 -17.84
C ALA A 78 -9.61 -10.65 -19.11
N THR A 79 -10.68 -10.37 -19.86
CA THR A 79 -10.65 -9.36 -20.92
C THR A 79 -10.99 -8.02 -20.28
N VAL A 80 -10.04 -7.08 -20.24
CA VAL A 80 -10.21 -5.77 -19.59
C VAL A 80 -10.07 -4.65 -20.62
N MET A 81 -10.98 -3.69 -20.58
CA MET A 81 -10.99 -2.57 -21.52
C MET A 81 -11.55 -1.30 -20.87
N VAL A 82 -11.04 -0.15 -21.31
CA VAL A 82 -11.55 1.17 -20.96
C VAL A 82 -12.29 1.75 -22.16
N VAL A 83 -13.51 2.20 -21.94
CA VAL A 83 -14.35 2.88 -22.94
C VAL A 83 -14.25 4.38 -22.74
N VAL A 84 -13.90 5.10 -23.79
CA VAL A 84 -13.83 6.58 -23.81
C VAL A 84 -15.03 7.13 -24.59
N ASP A 85 -15.75 8.06 -23.98
CA ASP A 85 -16.96 8.73 -24.51
C ASP A 85 -18.00 7.79 -25.12
N SER A 86 -18.13 6.59 -24.55
CA SER A 86 -19.05 5.53 -25.00
C SER A 86 -18.78 4.95 -26.39
N SER A 87 -17.69 5.33 -27.07
CA SER A 87 -17.40 4.89 -28.45
C SER A 87 -16.05 4.22 -28.63
N THR A 88 -15.00 4.75 -28.02
CA THR A 88 -13.63 4.31 -28.27
C THR A 88 -13.23 3.27 -27.24
N LEU A 89 -12.76 2.11 -27.71
CA LEU A 89 -12.39 0.98 -26.86
C LEU A 89 -10.86 0.88 -26.78
N ILE A 90 -10.32 0.95 -25.56
CA ILE A 90 -8.90 0.77 -25.28
C ILE A 90 -8.72 -0.54 -24.52
N SER A 91 -8.11 -1.53 -25.17
CA SER A 91 -7.87 -2.84 -24.56
C SER A 91 -6.63 -2.81 -23.66
N CYS A 92 -6.73 -3.46 -22.51
CA CYS A 92 -5.61 -3.69 -21.61
C CYS A 92 -4.96 -5.06 -21.91
N HIS A 93 -3.71 -5.23 -21.49
CA HIS A 93 -2.99 -6.51 -21.55
C HIS A 93 -2.52 -6.89 -20.15
N GLU A 94 -2.62 -8.17 -19.81
CA GLU A 94 -2.15 -8.68 -18.52
C GLU A 94 -0.61 -8.78 -18.52
N THR A 95 0.03 -8.16 -17.54
CA THR A 95 1.51 -8.15 -17.40
C THR A 95 2.00 -9.00 -16.24
N GLU A 96 1.27 -8.94 -15.13
CA GLU A 96 1.43 -9.80 -13.97
C GLU A 96 0.05 -10.37 -13.63
N ASP A 97 -0.01 -11.47 -12.89
CA ASP A 97 -1.29 -12.10 -12.53
C ASP A 97 -2.23 -11.06 -11.89
N GLY A 98 -3.35 -10.77 -12.56
CA GLY A 98 -4.35 -9.80 -12.11
C GLY A 98 -4.03 -8.31 -12.33
N SER A 99 -2.88 -7.98 -12.93
CA SER A 99 -2.49 -6.61 -13.31
C SER A 99 -2.68 -6.39 -14.81
N TYR A 100 -3.64 -5.54 -15.18
CA TYR A 100 -4.02 -5.24 -16.56
C TYR A 100 -3.57 -3.84 -16.96
N GLN A 101 -2.58 -3.79 -17.84
CA GLN A 101 -1.94 -2.55 -18.26
C GLN A 101 -2.55 -1.98 -19.54
N LEU A 102 -2.76 -0.66 -19.57
CA LEU A 102 -3.15 0.10 -20.76
C LEU A 102 -1.97 0.29 -21.73
N PRO A 103 -2.21 0.57 -23.03
CA PRO A 103 -1.15 0.90 -23.97
C PRO A 103 -0.24 2.03 -23.42
N SER A 104 1.07 1.92 -23.62
CA SER A 104 2.05 2.84 -23.02
C SER A 104 1.96 4.29 -23.53
N ASP A 105 1.31 4.50 -24.67
CA ASP A 105 1.04 5.81 -25.27
C ASP A 105 -0.32 6.39 -24.85
N PHE A 106 -1.15 5.61 -24.16
CA PHE A 106 -2.44 6.05 -23.68
C PHE A 106 -2.29 7.00 -22.48
N LYS A 107 -2.96 8.14 -22.58
CA LYS A 107 -3.18 9.07 -21.47
C LYS A 107 -4.60 9.61 -21.54
N GLY A 108 -5.20 9.79 -20.38
CA GLY A 108 -6.48 10.46 -20.23
C GLY A 108 -6.41 11.90 -20.72
N GLN A 109 -7.58 12.45 -21.03
CA GLN A 109 -7.76 13.81 -21.51
C GLN A 109 -8.87 14.48 -20.70
N VAL A 110 -8.59 15.69 -20.22
CA VAL A 110 -9.55 16.47 -19.43
C VAL A 110 -10.83 16.69 -20.22
N GLY A 111 -11.97 16.50 -19.57
CA GLY A 111 -13.31 16.64 -20.14
C GLY A 111 -13.87 15.37 -20.78
N HIS A 112 -13.04 14.35 -21.03
CA HIS A 112 -13.51 13.06 -21.56
C HIS A 112 -14.07 12.15 -20.45
N ALA A 113 -14.99 11.28 -20.85
CA ALA A 113 -15.67 10.32 -19.99
C ALA A 113 -15.07 8.92 -20.17
N TYR A 114 -14.75 8.26 -19.05
CA TYR A 114 -14.12 6.94 -19.02
C TYR A 114 -15.01 5.93 -18.30
N GLN A 115 -15.08 4.71 -18.82
CA GLN A 115 -15.79 3.59 -18.20
C GLN A 115 -14.96 2.32 -18.29
N LEU A 116 -14.81 1.61 -17.17
CA LEU A 116 -14.18 0.29 -17.14
C LEU A 116 -15.20 -0.78 -17.54
N ARG A 117 -14.78 -1.72 -18.39
CA ARG A 117 -15.51 -2.96 -18.67
C ARG A 117 -14.56 -4.13 -18.60
N PHE A 118 -15.01 -5.22 -18.00
CA PHE A 118 -14.24 -6.46 -18.04
C PHE A 118 -15.12 -7.71 -18.04
N ALA A 119 -14.59 -8.77 -18.62
CA ALA A 119 -15.17 -10.10 -18.62
C ALA A 119 -14.17 -11.09 -18.02
N LEU A 120 -14.65 -11.90 -17.06
CA LEU A 120 -13.87 -12.97 -16.47
C LEU A 120 -13.75 -14.15 -17.46
N SER A 121 -12.88 -15.12 -17.13
CA SER A 121 -12.69 -16.33 -17.93
C SER A 121 -13.94 -17.23 -18.04
N ASP A 122 -14.93 -17.02 -17.18
CA ASP A 122 -16.23 -17.71 -17.19
C ASP A 122 -17.34 -16.90 -17.89
N ASP A 123 -16.96 -15.87 -18.67
CA ASP A 123 -17.83 -14.93 -19.36
C ASP A 123 -18.70 -14.03 -18.46
N THR A 124 -18.47 -14.03 -17.14
CA THR A 124 -19.13 -13.06 -16.24
C THR A 124 -18.63 -11.65 -16.53
N LYS A 125 -19.56 -10.71 -16.77
CA LYS A 125 -19.25 -9.34 -17.20
C LYS A 125 -19.53 -8.31 -16.11
N TYR A 126 -18.64 -7.33 -16.03
CA TYR A 126 -18.73 -6.20 -15.10
C TYR A 126 -18.49 -4.88 -15.84
N GLU A 127 -19.14 -3.83 -15.36
CA GLU A 127 -18.98 -2.47 -15.87
C GLU A 127 -18.93 -1.48 -14.71
N SER A 128 -18.15 -0.40 -14.84
CA SER A 128 -18.23 0.74 -13.95
C SER A 128 -19.32 1.72 -14.38
N THR A 129 -19.69 2.67 -13.52
CA THR A 129 -20.27 3.93 -13.98
C THR A 129 -19.23 4.73 -14.76
N THR A 130 -19.68 5.75 -15.48
CA THR A 130 -18.81 6.68 -16.20
C THR A 130 -18.20 7.69 -15.23
N GLU A 131 -16.89 7.94 -15.37
CA GLU A 131 -16.15 8.98 -14.65
C GLU A 131 -15.61 10.00 -15.64
N VAL A 132 -15.84 11.28 -15.37
CA VAL A 132 -15.29 12.38 -16.20
C VAL A 132 -13.97 12.82 -15.62
N LEU A 133 -12.93 12.89 -16.45
CA LEU A 133 -11.63 13.40 -16.02
C LEU A 133 -11.71 14.92 -15.87
N GLN A 134 -11.78 15.38 -14.62
CA GLN A 134 -11.85 16.80 -14.28
C GLN A 134 -10.45 17.43 -14.30
N PRO A 135 -10.31 18.74 -14.59
CA PRO A 135 -9.03 19.42 -14.44
C PRO A 135 -8.65 19.51 -12.95
N VAL A 136 -7.35 19.52 -12.67
CA VAL A 136 -6.84 19.72 -11.31
C VAL A 136 -6.08 21.04 -11.20
N ALA A 137 -6.25 21.73 -10.07
CA ALA A 137 -5.44 22.89 -9.75
C ALA A 137 -3.96 22.48 -9.60
N PRO A 138 -3.01 23.27 -10.15
CA PRO A 138 -1.59 22.95 -10.02
C PRO A 138 -1.09 23.21 -8.60
N ILE A 139 -0.21 22.35 -8.11
CA ILE A 139 0.57 22.60 -6.89
C ILE A 139 1.54 23.74 -7.18
N THR A 140 1.51 24.77 -6.35
CA THR A 140 2.37 25.95 -6.47
C THR A 140 3.64 25.86 -5.64
N GLN A 141 3.58 25.17 -4.49
CA GLN A 141 4.73 25.00 -3.61
C GLN A 141 4.61 23.68 -2.83
N VAL A 142 5.76 23.04 -2.61
CA VAL A 142 5.92 21.87 -1.74
C VAL A 142 6.97 22.17 -0.67
N ARG A 143 6.69 21.80 0.57
CA ARG A 143 7.59 21.93 1.72
C ARG A 143 7.62 20.62 2.50
N ALA A 144 8.79 20.21 2.96
CA ALA A 144 8.96 19.06 3.84
C ALA A 144 9.46 19.52 5.21
N GLN A 145 9.00 18.87 6.27
CA GLN A 145 9.44 19.12 7.64
C GLN A 145 9.62 17.80 8.38
N PHE A 146 10.82 17.57 8.95
CA PHE A 146 11.04 16.41 9.79
C PHE A 146 10.22 16.44 11.09
N ASN A 147 9.69 15.27 11.46
CA ASN A 147 8.93 15.06 12.69
C ASN A 147 9.18 13.66 13.25
N GLU A 148 9.80 13.59 14.44
CA GLU A 148 10.15 12.33 15.11
C GLU A 148 8.93 11.47 15.50
N ARG A 149 7.73 12.06 15.55
CA ARG A 149 6.50 11.40 16.03
C ARG A 149 5.32 11.56 15.06
N SER A 150 5.60 11.65 13.76
CA SER A 150 4.55 11.85 12.75
C SER A 150 3.66 10.61 12.56
N LEU A 151 4.25 9.40 12.53
CA LEU A 151 3.51 8.18 12.21
C LEU A 151 2.64 7.69 13.39
N SER A 152 1.36 7.43 13.09
CA SER A 152 0.41 6.81 14.03
C SER A 152 0.73 5.34 14.27
N SER A 153 0.10 4.69 15.25
CA SER A 153 0.38 3.30 15.63
C SER A 153 0.24 2.29 14.48
N THR A 154 -0.66 2.53 13.52
CA THR A 154 -0.87 1.66 12.35
C THR A 154 0.12 1.92 11.22
N GLN A 155 0.83 3.07 11.27
CA GLN A 155 1.77 3.50 10.23
C GLN A 155 3.24 3.29 10.64
N ARG A 156 3.53 3.01 11.92
CA ARG A 156 4.90 2.90 12.42
C ARG A 156 5.65 1.79 11.71
N LEU A 157 6.84 2.09 11.19
CA LEU A 157 7.69 1.08 10.57
C LEU A 157 8.11 0.05 11.63
N ASN A 158 7.97 -1.23 11.29
CA ASN A 158 8.29 -2.35 12.18
C ASN A 158 7.65 -2.22 13.58
N ASN A 159 6.49 -1.57 13.68
CA ASN A 159 5.76 -1.26 14.92
C ASN A 159 6.53 -0.41 15.96
N VAL A 160 7.67 0.18 15.59
CA VAL A 160 8.58 0.89 16.51
C VAL A 160 8.85 2.31 16.04
N TYR A 161 9.21 2.51 14.77
CA TYR A 161 9.72 3.79 14.30
C TYR A 161 8.59 4.74 13.92
N THR A 162 8.61 5.94 14.49
CA THR A 162 7.55 6.96 14.33
C THR A 162 7.93 8.16 13.48
N ALA A 163 9.21 8.25 13.13
CA ALA A 163 9.76 9.42 12.45
C ALA A 163 9.36 9.43 10.97
N ALA A 164 9.00 10.61 10.46
CA ALA A 164 8.72 10.86 9.05
C ALA A 164 9.00 12.32 8.69
N HIS A 165 9.08 12.59 7.39
CA HIS A 165 8.98 13.94 6.86
C HIS A 165 7.52 14.22 6.49
N ASP A 166 6.93 15.21 7.15
CA ASP A 166 5.60 15.72 6.84
C ASP A 166 5.69 16.66 5.63
N PHE A 167 4.90 16.39 4.59
CA PHE A 167 4.86 17.18 3.36
C PHE A 167 3.62 18.08 3.33
N TYR A 168 3.87 19.34 3.00
CA TYR A 168 2.88 20.40 2.94
C TYR A 168 2.84 21.00 1.53
N VAL A 169 1.63 21.26 1.03
CA VAL A 169 1.43 21.88 -0.29
C VAL A 169 0.67 23.19 -0.19
N ASP A 170 0.95 24.05 -1.17
CA ASP A 170 0.16 25.24 -1.48
C ASP A 170 -0.43 25.11 -2.88
N PHE A 171 -1.69 25.49 -3.04
CA PHE A 171 -2.34 25.60 -4.35
C PHE A 171 -3.42 26.68 -4.30
N THR A 172 -3.91 27.09 -5.47
CA THR A 172 -5.05 28.01 -5.58
C THR A 172 -6.21 27.27 -6.19
N ASP A 173 -7.31 27.19 -5.44
CA ASP A 173 -8.53 26.53 -5.87
C ASP A 173 -9.30 27.40 -6.90
N PRO A 174 -9.85 26.83 -7.99
CA PRO A 174 -10.65 27.58 -8.95
C PRO A 174 -11.96 28.11 -8.34
N ALA A 175 -12.30 29.37 -8.61
CA ALA A 175 -13.54 29.95 -8.11
C ALA A 175 -14.79 29.40 -8.83
N ASP A 176 -15.92 29.41 -8.13
CA ASP A 176 -17.26 29.09 -8.64
C ASP A 176 -17.42 27.66 -9.17
N GLN A 177 -16.54 26.74 -8.75
CA GLN A 177 -16.61 25.32 -9.03
C GLN A 177 -16.64 24.55 -7.71
N THR A 178 -17.12 23.31 -7.71
CA THR A 178 -17.00 22.43 -6.54
C THR A 178 -15.94 21.40 -6.86
N ASN A 179 -14.80 21.50 -6.19
CA ASN A 179 -13.63 20.70 -6.43
C ASN A 179 -13.34 19.76 -5.25
N TYR A 180 -13.06 18.52 -5.61
CA TYR A 180 -12.59 17.51 -4.68
C TYR A 180 -11.20 17.08 -5.09
N TYR A 181 -10.34 16.89 -4.10
CA TYR A 181 -8.94 16.57 -4.32
C TYR A 181 -8.53 15.33 -3.53
N ARG A 182 -7.55 14.63 -4.07
CA ARG A 182 -6.84 13.54 -3.39
C ARG A 182 -5.34 13.74 -3.55
N TRP A 183 -4.59 13.36 -2.53
CA TRP A 183 -3.14 13.29 -2.61
C TRP A 183 -2.65 11.88 -2.36
N GLU A 184 -1.65 11.53 -3.15
CA GLU A 184 -0.84 10.34 -3.01
C GLU A 184 0.62 10.76 -3.17
N TRP A 185 1.52 9.94 -2.65
CA TRP A 185 2.94 10.16 -2.82
C TRP A 185 3.62 8.86 -3.21
N LYS A 186 4.71 8.99 -3.95
CA LYS A 186 5.68 7.92 -4.10
C LYS A 186 7.06 8.48 -3.87
N ASP A 187 7.92 7.72 -3.21
CA ASP A 187 9.32 8.08 -3.09
C ASP A 187 10.20 7.03 -3.75
N TRP A 188 11.40 7.48 -4.11
CA TRP A 188 12.48 6.62 -4.54
C TRP A 188 13.56 6.70 -3.48
N GLU A 189 13.99 5.55 -2.99
CA GLU A 189 15.07 5.39 -2.02
C GLU A 189 16.21 4.62 -2.69
N HIS A 190 17.46 5.01 -2.44
CA HIS A 190 18.60 4.27 -2.95
C HIS A 190 18.65 2.88 -2.30
N GLN A 191 18.72 1.82 -3.10
CA GLN A 191 18.72 0.44 -2.63
C GLN A 191 20.10 -0.20 -2.79
N GLU A 192 20.72 -0.54 -1.66
CA GLU A 192 22.02 -1.21 -1.64
C GLU A 192 21.92 -2.74 -1.81
N TRP A 193 20.76 -3.34 -1.57
CA TRP A 193 20.53 -4.79 -1.55
C TRP A 193 19.56 -5.22 -2.65
N CYS A 194 20.07 -5.98 -3.62
CA CYS A 194 19.32 -6.28 -4.83
C CYS A 194 18.67 -7.66 -4.81
N ARG A 195 19.19 -8.60 -4.00
CA ARG A 195 18.68 -9.96 -3.96
C ARG A 195 18.75 -10.56 -2.57
N SER A 196 17.67 -11.24 -2.18
CA SER A 196 17.60 -12.09 -1.00
C SER A 196 17.31 -13.51 -1.46
N CYS A 197 18.22 -14.44 -1.19
CA CYS A 197 18.05 -15.84 -1.53
C CYS A 197 17.63 -16.62 -0.30
N ARG A 198 16.43 -17.22 -0.36
CA ARG A 198 15.94 -18.15 0.67
C ARG A 198 16.44 -19.55 0.40
N ASP A 199 16.96 -20.23 1.41
CA ASP A 199 17.48 -21.60 1.34
C ASP A 199 18.44 -21.83 0.16
N GLY A 200 19.31 -20.85 -0.12
CA GLY A 200 20.12 -20.88 -1.33
C GLY A 200 21.09 -19.73 -1.43
N ARG A 201 21.81 -19.67 -2.56
CA ARG A 201 22.82 -18.66 -2.82
C ARG A 201 22.61 -18.02 -4.18
N TYR A 202 23.01 -16.76 -4.30
CA TYR A 202 23.02 -16.08 -5.59
C TYR A 202 24.18 -16.58 -6.44
N GLN A 203 23.89 -16.97 -7.68
CA GLN A 203 24.90 -17.44 -8.63
C GLN A 203 24.80 -16.67 -9.94
N ILE A 204 25.92 -16.09 -10.38
CA ILE A 204 26.01 -15.44 -11.69
C ILE A 204 26.08 -16.52 -12.79
N THR A 205 26.91 -17.55 -12.59
CA THR A 205 27.05 -18.66 -13.54
C THR A 205 27.01 -20.01 -12.84
N ASN A 206 26.59 -21.05 -13.56
CA ASN A 206 26.71 -22.43 -13.10
C ASN A 206 28.15 -22.96 -13.25
N ASP A 207 28.39 -24.20 -12.80
CA ASP A 207 29.70 -24.87 -12.89
C ASP A 207 30.22 -25.06 -14.33
N GLN A 208 29.34 -24.98 -15.33
CA GLN A 208 29.67 -25.07 -16.76
C GLN A 208 29.89 -23.68 -17.41
N GLY A 209 29.83 -22.59 -16.63
CA GLY A 209 29.98 -21.21 -17.12
C GLY A 209 28.73 -20.62 -17.78
N LYS A 210 27.57 -21.29 -17.72
CA LYS A 210 26.30 -20.75 -18.22
C LYS A 210 25.76 -19.71 -17.25
N LEU A 211 25.33 -18.56 -17.78
CA LEU A 211 24.65 -17.50 -17.02
C LEU A 211 23.37 -18.03 -16.35
N ILE A 212 23.26 -17.81 -15.03
CA ILE A 212 22.05 -18.00 -14.23
C ILE A 212 21.52 -16.64 -13.78
N GLU A 213 22.38 -15.85 -13.11
CA GLU A 213 22.06 -14.53 -12.55
C GLU A 213 20.86 -14.53 -11.57
N ASP A 214 20.74 -15.60 -10.77
CA ASP A 214 19.60 -15.81 -9.87
C ASP A 214 19.99 -16.62 -8.62
N CYS A 215 19.05 -16.72 -7.66
CA CYS A 215 19.11 -17.57 -6.50
C CYS A 215 18.97 -19.04 -6.90
N VAL A 216 19.96 -19.83 -6.52
CA VAL A 216 19.96 -21.27 -6.71
C VAL A 216 19.80 -21.92 -5.34
N ASN A 217 18.76 -22.74 -5.21
CA ASN A 217 18.60 -23.59 -4.04
C ASN A 217 19.69 -24.67 -4.07
N GLU A 218 20.43 -24.79 -2.98
CA GLU A 218 21.45 -25.83 -2.84
C GLU A 218 20.88 -26.90 -1.88
N GLN A 219 21.13 -28.19 -2.15
CA GLN A 219 20.54 -29.33 -1.41
C GLN A 219 20.73 -29.30 0.13
N PHE A 220 21.56 -28.40 0.65
CA PHE A 220 21.73 -28.15 2.07
C PHE A 220 20.93 -26.91 2.46
N SER A 221 20.11 -27.00 3.50
CA SER A 221 19.39 -25.85 4.05
C SER A 221 20.40 -24.80 4.51
N TYR A 222 20.66 -23.80 3.66
CA TYR A 222 21.48 -22.65 3.98
C TYR A 222 20.62 -21.59 4.64
N PRO A 223 21.19 -20.76 5.54
CA PRO A 223 20.49 -19.56 5.98
C PRO A 223 20.21 -18.65 4.78
N ASN A 224 19.24 -17.74 4.95
CA ASN A 224 18.97 -16.72 3.95
C ASN A 224 20.19 -15.81 3.80
N PHE A 225 20.56 -15.50 2.57
CA PHE A 225 21.63 -14.56 2.25
C PHE A 225 21.13 -13.41 1.40
N ASP A 226 21.64 -12.23 1.70
CA ASP A 226 21.35 -10.99 1.02
C ASP A 226 22.59 -10.52 0.27
N TYR A 227 22.38 -9.98 -0.93
CA TYR A 227 23.43 -9.64 -1.87
C TYR A 227 23.31 -8.18 -2.29
N ASN A 228 24.42 -7.46 -2.17
CA ASN A 228 24.50 -6.07 -2.58
C ASN A 228 24.29 -5.91 -4.09
N CYS A 229 23.78 -4.74 -4.45
CA CYS A 229 23.59 -4.34 -5.83
C CYS A 229 24.92 -4.14 -6.57
N ARG A 230 25.01 -4.70 -7.78
CA ARG A 230 26.08 -4.48 -8.75
C ARG A 230 25.81 -3.28 -9.65
N THR A 231 24.53 -3.02 -9.92
CA THR A 231 24.03 -1.92 -10.74
C THR A 231 23.31 -0.92 -9.84
N GLN A 232 23.07 0.30 -10.32
CA GLN A 232 22.21 1.24 -9.60
C GLN A 232 20.83 0.62 -9.38
N CYS A 233 20.23 0.93 -8.23
CA CYS A 233 18.94 0.41 -7.85
C CYS A 233 18.20 1.41 -6.96
N TRP A 234 16.92 1.58 -7.25
CA TRP A 234 16.03 2.38 -6.43
C TRP A 234 14.83 1.52 -6.03
N GLU A 235 14.51 1.55 -4.74
CA GLU A 235 13.22 1.10 -4.27
C GLU A 235 12.20 2.23 -4.48
N ILE A 236 11.00 1.87 -4.93
CA ILE A 236 9.86 2.76 -5.13
C ILE A 236 8.85 2.42 -4.04
N ILE A 237 8.58 3.34 -3.13
CA ILE A 237 7.60 3.15 -2.07
C ILE A 237 6.41 4.05 -2.35
N TYR A 238 5.22 3.47 -2.24
CA TYR A 238 3.95 4.14 -2.51
C TYR A 238 3.25 4.46 -1.19
N SER A 239 2.50 5.55 -1.19
CA SER A 239 1.67 5.95 -0.07
C SER A 239 0.58 4.91 0.23
N ASN A 240 0.51 4.46 1.48
CA ASN A 240 -0.61 3.65 1.98
C ASN A 240 -1.74 4.50 2.57
N ASP A 241 -1.47 5.79 2.80
CA ASP A 241 -2.41 6.73 3.39
C ASP A 241 -3.18 7.49 2.32
N LEU A 242 -4.43 7.79 2.64
CA LEU A 242 -5.35 8.49 1.75
C LEU A 242 -5.69 9.87 2.32
N THR A 243 -5.23 10.92 1.64
CA THR A 243 -5.62 12.30 1.96
C THR A 243 -6.65 12.76 0.93
N VAL A 244 -7.83 13.14 1.40
CA VAL A 244 -8.92 13.70 0.57
C VAL A 244 -9.33 15.08 1.09
N PHE A 245 -9.80 15.95 0.20
CA PHE A 245 -10.19 17.32 0.52
C PHE A 245 -11.41 17.78 -0.30
N ASP A 246 -12.30 18.52 0.36
CA ASP A 246 -13.47 19.20 -0.20
C ASP A 246 -13.25 20.71 -0.09
N ASP A 247 -13.33 21.41 -1.21
CA ASP A 247 -13.09 22.86 -1.33
C ASP A 247 -14.18 23.74 -0.69
N ARG A 248 -15.24 23.18 -0.12
CA ARG A 248 -16.41 23.92 0.41
C ARG A 248 -16.08 25.17 1.24
N TYR A 249 -14.97 25.17 1.97
CA TYR A 249 -14.54 26.28 2.82
C TYR A 249 -13.36 27.10 2.25
N THR A 250 -12.85 26.72 1.08
CA THR A 250 -11.70 27.34 0.41
C THR A 250 -11.96 27.63 -1.07
N ASN A 251 -13.20 27.51 -1.54
CA ASN A 251 -13.60 27.74 -2.93
C ASN A 251 -13.05 29.07 -3.45
N GLY A 252 -12.28 29.03 -4.53
CA GLY A 252 -11.68 30.22 -5.15
C GLY A 252 -10.56 30.89 -4.35
N ASN A 253 -10.10 30.28 -3.24
CA ASN A 253 -9.08 30.83 -2.36
C ASN A 253 -7.77 30.04 -2.43
N ALA A 254 -6.69 30.68 -1.98
CA ALA A 254 -5.41 30.00 -1.83
C ALA A 254 -5.44 29.09 -0.59
N VAL A 255 -5.11 27.82 -0.79
CA VAL A 255 -4.85 26.86 0.30
C VAL A 255 -3.35 26.85 0.57
N LYS A 256 -2.98 27.02 1.84
CA LYS A 256 -1.59 27.18 2.27
C LYS A 256 -1.24 26.17 3.35
N ALA A 257 -0.06 25.58 3.21
CA ALA A 257 0.50 24.61 4.16
C ALA A 257 -0.49 23.47 4.49
N LEU A 258 -1.19 22.93 3.49
CA LEU A 258 -2.01 21.73 3.69
C LEU A 258 -1.07 20.53 3.79
N ARG A 259 -1.08 19.83 4.92
CA ARG A 259 -0.33 18.58 5.09
C ARG A 259 -1.00 17.47 4.28
N VAL A 260 -0.26 16.88 3.35
CA VAL A 260 -0.83 15.90 2.40
C VAL A 260 -0.15 14.54 2.43
N ALA A 261 1.07 14.46 2.97
CA ALA A 261 1.85 13.24 2.99
C ALA A 261 2.74 13.14 4.23
N GLN A 262 3.06 11.89 4.59
CA GLN A 262 3.98 11.50 5.64
C GLN A 262 4.92 10.47 5.04
N VAL A 263 6.15 10.86 4.72
CA VAL A 263 7.14 9.94 4.15
C VAL A 263 7.98 9.36 5.29
N PRO A 264 7.86 8.06 5.62
CA PRO A 264 8.57 7.47 6.74
C PRO A 264 10.09 7.64 6.64
N LEU A 265 10.76 7.75 7.78
CA LEU A 265 12.23 7.84 7.82
C LEU A 265 12.85 6.44 7.80
N TYR A 266 13.14 5.92 6.60
CA TYR A 266 13.82 4.63 6.42
C TYR A 266 15.31 4.69 6.73
N SER A 267 15.98 5.72 6.22
CA SER A 267 17.39 6.03 6.42
C SER A 267 17.58 7.55 6.49
N LYS A 268 18.79 8.02 6.81
CA LYS A 268 19.13 9.46 6.74
C LYS A 268 19.70 9.86 5.37
N GLU A 269 19.70 8.95 4.41
CA GLU A 269 20.11 9.25 3.05
C GLU A 269 19.06 10.13 2.37
N HIS A 270 19.51 10.86 1.36
CA HIS A 270 18.62 11.66 0.54
C HIS A 270 17.70 10.75 -0.29
N CYS A 271 16.51 11.24 -0.61
CA CYS A 271 15.57 10.52 -1.45
C CYS A 271 14.81 11.49 -2.37
N LEU A 272 14.14 10.95 -3.38
CA LEU A 272 13.29 11.73 -4.27
C LEU A 272 11.83 11.42 -3.93
N VAL A 273 11.02 12.44 -3.66
CA VAL A 273 9.59 12.27 -3.36
C VAL A 273 8.76 12.94 -4.44
N GLU A 274 7.80 12.24 -5.03
CA GLU A 274 6.78 12.81 -5.90
C GLU A 274 5.46 12.94 -5.16
N ILE A 275 4.97 14.16 -5.01
CA ILE A 275 3.63 14.46 -4.48
C ILE A 275 2.69 14.65 -5.66
N ARG A 276 1.59 13.89 -5.69
CA ARG A 276 0.56 13.97 -6.73
C ARG A 276 -0.71 14.52 -6.12
N GLN A 277 -1.22 15.58 -6.70
CA GLN A 277 -2.56 16.10 -6.44
C GLN A 277 -3.47 15.69 -7.59
N THR A 278 -4.58 15.02 -7.27
CA THR A 278 -5.53 14.54 -8.26
C THR A 278 -6.92 15.13 -8.02
N SER A 279 -7.63 15.44 -9.10
CA SER A 279 -9.03 15.89 -9.06
C SER A 279 -9.97 14.68 -8.93
N LEU A 280 -11.04 14.79 -8.14
CA LEU A 280 -12.04 13.74 -7.99
C LEU A 280 -13.44 14.23 -8.37
N THR A 281 -14.24 13.32 -8.95
CA THR A 281 -15.69 13.50 -8.99
C THR A 281 -16.28 13.45 -7.57
N LYS A 282 -17.49 13.99 -7.38
CA LYS A 282 -18.18 13.93 -6.09
C LYS A 282 -18.38 12.49 -5.58
N GLN A 283 -18.69 11.58 -6.50
CA GLN A 283 -18.89 10.16 -6.22
C GLN A 283 -17.57 9.51 -5.78
N ALA A 284 -16.48 9.77 -6.49
CA ALA A 284 -15.15 9.30 -6.13
C ALA A 284 -14.70 9.85 -4.76
N TYR A 285 -14.89 11.16 -4.51
CA TYR A 285 -14.61 11.76 -3.20
C TYR A 285 -15.38 11.08 -2.07
N THR A 286 -16.67 10.84 -2.27
CA THR A 286 -17.51 10.19 -1.27
C THR A 286 -16.98 8.80 -0.94
N TYR A 287 -16.63 8.01 -1.96
CA TYR A 287 -16.05 6.69 -1.81
C TYR A 287 -14.71 6.74 -1.06
N PHE A 288 -13.76 7.56 -1.51
CA PHE A 288 -12.43 7.65 -0.92
C PHE A 288 -12.45 8.23 0.50
N ASN A 289 -13.37 9.15 0.81
CA ASN A 289 -13.55 9.64 2.18
C ASN A 289 -14.07 8.54 3.10
N GLN A 290 -15.05 7.75 2.67
CA GLN A 290 -15.53 6.59 3.43
C GLN A 290 -14.44 5.54 3.65
N LEU A 291 -13.64 5.27 2.62
CA LEU A 291 -12.49 4.37 2.73
C LEU A 291 -11.48 4.87 3.78
N ASN A 292 -11.15 6.17 3.73
CA ASN A 292 -10.23 6.80 4.69
C ASN A 292 -10.76 6.72 6.13
N GLU A 293 -12.06 6.99 6.34
CA GLU A 293 -12.71 6.91 7.64
C GLU A 293 -12.72 5.48 8.20
N GLN A 294 -12.99 4.48 7.36
CA GLN A 294 -12.94 3.06 7.78
C GLN A 294 -11.53 2.62 8.19
N THR A 295 -10.50 3.03 7.44
CA THR A 295 -9.10 2.71 7.76
C THR A 295 -8.63 3.36 9.06
N LYS A 296 -9.06 4.59 9.35
CA LYS A 296 -8.73 5.28 10.61
C LYS A 296 -9.46 4.72 11.83
N ASN A 297 -10.69 4.24 11.65
CA ASN A 297 -11.54 3.78 12.76
C ASN A 297 -11.37 2.28 13.10
N SER A 298 -10.69 1.50 12.25
CA SER A 298 -10.50 0.05 12.44
C SER A 298 -9.51 -0.33 13.56
N GLY A 299 -8.91 0.65 14.26
CA GLY A 299 -7.91 0.43 15.31
C GLY A 299 -8.44 0.21 16.75
N GLY A 300 -9.76 0.11 16.97
CA GLY A 300 -10.36 -0.06 18.31
C GLY A 300 -10.48 -1.52 18.77
N VAL A 301 -10.27 -1.78 20.07
CA VAL A 301 -10.37 -3.12 20.71
C VAL A 301 -11.80 -3.71 20.68
N ALA A 302 -12.81 -2.90 20.30
CA ALA A 302 -14.19 -3.32 20.07
C ALA A 302 -14.68 -2.91 18.65
N GLY A 303 -13.86 -3.19 17.63
CA GLY A 303 -14.16 -2.81 16.25
C GLY A 303 -15.44 -3.48 15.72
N ALA A 304 -16.43 -2.68 15.35
CA ALA A 304 -17.49 -3.14 14.45
C ALA A 304 -16.83 -3.60 13.14
N GLN A 305 -17.27 -4.74 12.60
CA GLN A 305 -16.73 -5.25 11.34
C GLN A 305 -16.95 -4.18 10.25
N PRO A 306 -15.90 -3.75 9.52
CA PRO A 306 -16.05 -2.72 8.49
C PRO A 306 -17.11 -3.14 7.48
N ALA A 307 -18.05 -2.23 7.18
CA ALA A 307 -19.04 -2.48 6.15
C ALA A 307 -18.35 -2.56 4.77
N LEU A 308 -18.80 -3.50 3.93
CA LEU A 308 -18.35 -3.60 2.54
C LEU A 308 -18.57 -2.26 1.82
N LEU A 309 -17.49 -1.64 1.38
CA LEU A 309 -17.52 -0.38 0.65
C LEU A 309 -17.73 -0.66 -0.85
N ILE A 310 -18.99 -0.62 -1.27
CA ILE A 310 -19.39 -0.79 -2.68
C ILE A 310 -19.02 0.48 -3.44
N GLY A 311 -18.20 0.36 -4.48
CA GLY A 311 -17.87 1.47 -5.35
C GLY A 311 -18.77 1.53 -6.58
N ASN A 312 -18.19 1.90 -7.71
CA ASN A 312 -18.95 2.19 -8.93
C ASN A 312 -18.99 1.05 -9.95
N ILE A 313 -18.48 -0.15 -9.62
CA ILE A 313 -18.49 -1.32 -10.49
C ILE A 313 -19.67 -2.24 -10.15
N TYR A 314 -20.36 -2.76 -11.18
CA TYR A 314 -21.47 -3.69 -11.03
C TYR A 314 -21.37 -4.86 -12.02
N ASN A 315 -21.89 -6.02 -11.62
CA ASN A 315 -22.11 -7.14 -12.55
C ASN A 315 -23.25 -6.79 -13.53
N VAL A 316 -23.07 -7.06 -14.82
CA VAL A 316 -24.04 -6.72 -15.87
C VAL A 316 -25.34 -7.52 -15.73
N ILE A 317 -25.27 -8.78 -15.31
CA ILE A 317 -26.41 -9.70 -15.18
C ILE A 317 -26.93 -9.73 -13.74
N LYS A 318 -26.04 -9.92 -12.76
CA LYS A 318 -26.39 -10.06 -11.33
C LYS A 318 -26.18 -8.74 -10.60
N LYS A 319 -27.04 -7.74 -10.82
CA LYS A 319 -26.89 -6.38 -10.26
C LYS A 319 -26.74 -6.28 -8.74
N ASN A 320 -27.18 -7.29 -7.99
CA ASN A 320 -27.06 -7.34 -6.53
C ASN A 320 -25.77 -8.02 -6.04
N GLU A 321 -24.90 -8.48 -6.94
CA GLU A 321 -23.60 -9.01 -6.58
C GLU A 321 -22.71 -7.88 -6.03
N PRO A 322 -22.18 -8.00 -4.80
CA PRO A 322 -21.29 -6.99 -4.26
C PRO A 322 -19.96 -7.00 -5.03
N VAL A 323 -19.47 -5.81 -5.36
CA VAL A 323 -18.14 -5.56 -5.92
C VAL A 323 -17.50 -4.46 -5.08
N VAL A 324 -16.24 -4.67 -4.69
CA VAL A 324 -15.47 -3.74 -3.88
C VAL A 324 -14.45 -3.03 -4.76
N GLY A 325 -14.11 -1.81 -4.39
CA GLY A 325 -13.17 -0.98 -5.13
C GLY A 325 -13.87 0.03 -6.04
N TYR A 326 -13.10 0.90 -6.67
CA TYR A 326 -13.61 2.02 -7.44
C TYR A 326 -12.74 2.24 -8.68
N PHE A 327 -13.38 2.46 -9.82
CA PHE A 327 -12.70 2.91 -11.03
C PHE A 327 -12.84 4.42 -11.14
N SER A 328 -11.73 5.15 -11.20
CA SER A 328 -11.74 6.62 -11.27
C SER A 328 -10.98 7.17 -12.49
N ALA A 329 -11.25 8.42 -12.87
CA ALA A 329 -10.49 9.16 -13.86
C ALA A 329 -10.15 10.54 -13.32
N SER A 330 -8.87 10.90 -13.27
CA SER A 330 -8.38 12.10 -12.57
C SER A 330 -7.29 12.81 -13.36
N SER A 331 -7.32 14.13 -13.43
CA SER A 331 -6.14 14.91 -13.84
C SER A 331 -5.14 14.95 -12.69
N VAL A 332 -3.85 15.00 -13.01
CA VAL A 332 -2.76 14.95 -12.02
C VAL A 332 -1.83 16.16 -12.14
N SER A 333 -1.68 16.88 -11.04
CA SER A 333 -0.59 17.82 -10.83
C SER A 333 0.47 17.16 -9.96
N ALA A 334 1.63 16.83 -10.53
CA ALA A 334 2.72 16.16 -9.82
C ALA A 334 3.92 17.11 -9.63
N VAL A 335 4.50 17.09 -8.42
CA VAL A 335 5.74 17.81 -8.11
C VAL A 335 6.73 16.84 -7.49
N ARG A 336 7.95 16.83 -8.03
CA ARG A 336 9.08 16.10 -7.45
C ARG A 336 9.88 17.01 -6.54
N HIS A 337 10.17 16.51 -5.35
CA HIS A 337 10.92 17.18 -4.31
C HIS A 337 12.13 16.33 -3.93
N TRP A 338 13.33 16.92 -4.04
CA TRP A 338 14.54 16.29 -3.55
C TRP A 338 14.65 16.48 -2.04
N LEU A 339 14.56 15.39 -1.28
CA LEU A 339 14.58 15.41 0.17
C LEU A 339 15.98 15.03 0.67
N ASN A 340 16.73 16.00 1.18
CA ASN A 340 18.11 15.81 1.65
C ASN A 340 18.22 15.21 3.05
N ARG A 341 17.15 15.26 3.86
CA ARG A 341 17.08 14.73 5.24
C ARG A 341 18.16 15.25 6.23
N ASN A 342 18.83 16.38 5.95
CA ASN A 342 19.84 16.94 6.87
C ASN A 342 19.26 17.37 8.23
N ASP A 343 17.94 17.55 8.31
CA ASP A 343 17.20 17.88 9.53
C ASP A 343 16.81 16.64 10.36
N ALA A 344 17.02 15.43 9.83
CA ALA A 344 16.58 14.18 10.46
C ALA A 344 17.45 13.78 11.66
N THR A 345 16.79 13.59 12.81
CA THR A 345 17.40 13.10 14.06
C THR A 345 16.87 11.73 14.46
N GLY A 346 17.43 11.13 15.51
CA GLY A 346 17.01 9.81 16.00
C GLY A 346 17.61 8.63 15.24
N PHE A 347 17.08 7.44 15.54
CA PHE A 347 17.48 6.16 14.95
C PHE A 347 16.59 5.80 13.77
N THR A 348 17.19 5.14 12.78
CA THR A 348 16.50 4.63 11.59
C THR A 348 16.74 3.13 11.46
N PRO A 349 15.75 2.35 10.98
CA PRO A 349 15.95 0.92 10.73
C PRO A 349 16.97 0.64 9.61
N GLY A 350 17.16 1.59 8.68
CA GLY A 350 17.74 1.32 7.38
C GLY A 350 16.68 0.77 6.42
N LEU A 351 16.82 1.10 5.14
CA LEU A 351 15.81 0.76 4.12
C LEU A 351 15.55 -0.75 4.06
N PHE A 352 16.60 -1.57 4.03
CA PHE A 352 16.46 -3.02 3.92
C PHE A 352 15.68 -3.61 5.11
N GLN A 353 16.05 -3.26 6.34
CA GLN A 353 15.38 -3.76 7.54
C GLN A 353 13.92 -3.29 7.62
N ALA A 354 13.64 -2.06 7.18
CA ALA A 354 12.28 -1.52 7.18
C ALA A 354 11.34 -2.29 6.25
N LEU A 355 11.86 -2.76 5.11
CA LEU A 355 11.06 -3.45 4.10
C LEU A 355 10.98 -4.97 4.33
N ASN A 356 12.05 -5.57 4.87
CA ASN A 356 12.17 -7.04 4.99
C ASN A 356 11.97 -7.55 6.43
N GLY A 357 12.01 -6.68 7.44
CA GLY A 357 11.83 -7.06 8.84
C GLY A 357 13.02 -7.79 9.48
N HIS A 358 14.18 -7.82 8.81
CA HIS A 358 15.44 -8.35 9.34
C HIS A 358 16.64 -7.55 8.83
N ASP A 359 17.75 -7.61 9.55
CA ASP A 359 19.02 -7.07 9.07
C ASP A 359 19.57 -7.92 7.93
N PRO A 360 20.27 -7.32 6.95
CA PRO A 360 20.82 -8.06 5.83
C PRO A 360 21.89 -9.06 6.30
N VAL A 361 21.82 -10.29 5.76
CA VAL A 361 22.72 -11.39 6.12
C VAL A 361 23.68 -11.66 4.96
N ASN A 362 24.94 -11.28 5.14
CA ASN A 362 25.97 -11.51 4.13
C ASN A 362 26.32 -13.01 3.97
N GLU A 363 26.51 -13.46 2.73
CA GLU A 363 27.14 -14.76 2.48
C GLU A 363 28.61 -14.74 2.97
N PRO A 364 29.06 -15.75 3.73
CA PRO A 364 30.43 -15.81 4.21
C PRO A 364 31.42 -15.94 3.04
N SER A 365 32.50 -15.15 3.09
CA SER A 365 33.60 -15.27 2.12
C SER A 365 34.35 -16.57 2.32
N TYR A 366 34.63 -17.30 1.23
CA TYR A 366 35.42 -18.53 1.24
C TYR A 366 36.78 -18.30 0.56
N TYR A 367 37.86 -18.71 1.23
CA TYR A 367 39.21 -18.60 0.69
C TYR A 367 39.32 -19.32 -0.68
N GLY A 368 39.80 -18.59 -1.69
CA GLY A 368 40.05 -19.13 -3.04
C GLY A 368 38.86 -19.08 -4.00
N ARG A 369 37.70 -18.49 -3.64
CA ARG A 369 36.61 -18.18 -4.58
C ARG A 369 36.34 -16.68 -4.63
N TYR A 370 35.98 -16.17 -5.82
CA TYR A 370 35.39 -14.83 -5.98
C TYR A 370 33.95 -14.84 -5.45
N ARG A 371 33.79 -14.84 -4.13
CA ARG A 371 32.51 -14.76 -3.41
C ARG A 371 32.63 -13.82 -2.21
N PRO A 372 31.54 -13.16 -1.79
CA PRO A 372 30.20 -13.22 -2.37
C PRO A 372 30.05 -12.39 -3.67
N PRO A 373 29.24 -12.83 -4.65
CA PRO A 373 28.94 -12.04 -5.84
C PRO A 373 28.04 -10.84 -5.52
N LEU A 374 28.00 -9.85 -6.42
CA LEU A 374 27.02 -8.77 -6.41
C LEU A 374 25.85 -9.12 -7.35
N ALA A 375 24.63 -8.72 -6.99
CA ALA A 375 23.40 -9.01 -7.72
C ALA A 375 22.94 -7.85 -8.62
N VAL A 376 22.25 -8.14 -9.72
CA VAL A 376 21.63 -7.10 -10.55
C VAL A 376 20.34 -6.57 -9.93
N CYS A 377 20.07 -5.29 -10.13
CA CYS A 377 18.76 -4.72 -9.82
C CYS A 377 17.75 -5.17 -10.88
N VAL A 378 16.81 -6.02 -10.49
CA VAL A 378 15.71 -6.48 -11.37
C VAL A 378 14.54 -5.51 -11.20
N SER A 379 14.00 -5.02 -12.33
CA SER A 379 12.84 -4.13 -12.32
C SER A 379 11.59 -4.88 -11.84
N SER A 380 10.78 -4.22 -11.02
CA SER A 380 9.47 -4.68 -10.55
C SER A 380 8.55 -3.47 -10.31
N GLU A 381 7.31 -3.68 -9.86
CA GLU A 381 6.40 -2.58 -9.49
C GLU A 381 6.98 -1.65 -8.40
N THR A 382 7.84 -2.18 -7.52
CA THR A 382 8.46 -1.44 -6.41
C THR A 382 9.95 -1.19 -6.61
N ARG A 383 10.55 -1.53 -7.75
CA ARG A 383 12.00 -1.45 -7.92
C ARG A 383 12.39 -1.12 -9.35
N THR A 384 13.40 -0.28 -9.52
CA THR A 384 13.90 0.08 -10.84
C THR A 384 15.43 0.21 -10.88
N PRO A 385 16.09 -0.30 -11.93
CA PRO A 385 17.49 0.01 -12.22
C PRO A 385 17.65 1.33 -12.98
N VAL A 386 16.55 1.96 -13.40
CA VAL A 386 16.56 3.20 -14.18
C VAL A 386 16.52 4.39 -13.24
N LYS A 387 17.52 5.28 -13.37
CA LYS A 387 17.62 6.50 -12.56
C LYS A 387 16.32 7.33 -12.65
N PRO A 388 15.66 7.61 -11.51
CA PRO A 388 14.45 8.43 -11.49
C PRO A 388 14.71 9.84 -12.04
N ILE A 389 13.81 10.34 -12.88
CA ILE A 389 13.89 11.71 -13.40
C ILE A 389 13.73 12.69 -12.24
N GLY A 390 14.75 13.49 -11.96
CA GLY A 390 14.81 14.42 -10.82
C GLY A 390 15.70 13.96 -9.68
N TRP A 391 16.27 12.75 -9.75
CA TRP A 391 17.29 12.27 -8.82
C TRP A 391 18.58 13.09 -8.94
N GLN A 392 19.12 13.55 -7.81
CA GLN A 392 20.36 14.32 -7.73
C GLN A 392 21.46 13.39 -7.19
N ASP A 393 22.65 13.39 -7.81
CA ASP A 393 23.78 12.58 -7.33
C ASP A 393 24.61 13.32 -6.27
#